data_AF-A0A7C1YEM5-F1
#
_entry.id   AF-A0A7C1YEM5-F1
#
_cell.length_a   1.000
_cell.length_b   1.000
_cell.length_c   1.000
_cell.angle_alpha   90.00
_cell.angle_beta   90.00
_cell.angle_gamma   90.00
#
_symmetry.space_group_name_H-M   'P 1'
#
loop_
_entity.id
_entity.type
_entity.pdbx_description
1 polymer ?
#
loop_
_entity_poly.entity_id
_entity_poly.type
_entity_poly.pdbx_seq_one_letter_code
_entity_poly.pdbx_strand_id
1 'polypeptide(L)'
;MKTRDYSLFNHFKTQFELFNDKIMLTTEKEQSYSFYDIDQETARLANYLVGIGAKPGDRVSAQVEKSPQALCLYLACLRAGLV
;
A
#
# COMPACT_ATOMS: atom_id res chain seq x y z
N MET A 1 14.85 25.18 4.99
CA MET A 1 14.92 23.99 5.87
C MET A 1 14.27 22.84 5.11
N LYS A 2 15.01 21.81 4.68
CA LYS A 2 14.37 20.63 4.04
C LYS A 2 13.67 19.84 5.15
N THR A 3 12.35 19.93 5.21
CA THR A 3 11.53 19.14 6.14
C THR A 3 11.76 17.66 5.83
N ARG A 4 12.13 16.88 6.84
CA ARG A 4 12.31 15.44 6.69
C ARG A 4 10.93 14.81 6.53
N ASP A 5 10.77 14.00 5.49
CA ASP A 5 9.52 13.29 5.22
C ASP A 5 9.46 12.04 6.10
N TYR A 6 8.45 11.98 6.98
CA TYR A 6 8.20 10.88 7.90
C TYR A 6 7.03 10.00 7.46
N SER A 7 6.59 10.11 6.20
CA SER A 7 5.56 9.25 5.63
C SER A 7 5.99 7.79 5.71
N LEU A 8 5.21 6.98 6.43
CA LEU A 8 5.41 5.54 6.50
C LEU A 8 5.38 4.90 5.11
N PHE A 9 4.50 5.38 4.22
CA PHE A 9 4.45 4.87 2.86
C PHE A 9 5.74 5.13 2.08
N ASN A 10 6.37 6.31 2.24
CA ASN A 10 7.62 6.60 1.53
C ASN A 10 8.79 5.74 2.02
N HIS A 11 8.76 5.30 3.28
CA HIS A 11 9.69 4.29 3.77
C HIS A 11 9.49 2.94 3.04
N PHE A 12 8.25 2.48 2.89
CA PHE A 12 7.93 1.27 2.11
C PHE A 12 8.27 1.40 0.63
N LYS A 13 7.97 2.55 0.01
CA LYS A 13 8.25 2.82 -1.39
C LYS A 13 9.73 2.62 -1.72
N THR A 14 10.61 3.07 -0.85
CA THR A 14 12.06 2.86 -1.01
C THR A 14 12.40 1.37 -1.07
N GLN A 15 11.75 0.54 -0.25
CA GLN A 15 11.95 -0.92 -0.27
C GLN A 15 11.38 -1.57 -1.53
N PHE A 16 10.23 -1.07 -2.02
CA PHE A 16 9.61 -1.57 -3.25
C PHE A 16 10.52 -1.40 -4.45
N GLU A 17 11.15 -0.23 -4.57
CA GLU A 17 12.09 0.06 -5.66
C GLU A 17 13.38 -0.78 -5.55
N LEU A 18 13.89 -1.00 -4.34
CA LEU A 18 15.15 -1.74 -4.12
C LEU A 18 15.02 -3.27 -4.27
N PHE A 19 13.85 -3.82 -3.97
CA PHE A 19 13.63 -5.26 -3.89
C PHE A 19 12.49 -5.78 -4.76
N ASN A 20 12.18 -5.03 -5.83
CA ASN A 20 11.05 -5.23 -6.73
C ASN A 20 10.69 -6.71 -7.00
N ASP A 21 11.68 -7.52 -7.40
CA ASP A 21 11.45 -8.90 -7.84
C ASP A 21 11.48 -9.93 -6.69
N LYS A 22 11.79 -9.51 -5.45
CA LYS A 22 11.82 -10.41 -4.29
C LYS A 22 10.40 -10.67 -3.80
N ILE A 23 10.16 -11.90 -3.35
CA ILE A 23 8.92 -12.27 -2.68
C ILE A 23 8.84 -11.56 -1.32
N MET A 24 7.77 -10.79 -1.13
CA MET A 24 7.48 -10.06 0.11
C MET A 24 6.53 -10.87 1.00
N LEU A 25 5.53 -11.52 0.40
CA LEU A 25 4.51 -12.28 1.11
C LEU A 25 4.27 -13.63 0.44
N THR A 26 4.09 -14.65 1.27
CA THR A 26 3.58 -15.96 0.86
C THR A 26 2.40 -16.32 1.77
N THR A 27 1.32 -16.80 1.17
CA THR A 27 0.12 -17.23 1.89
C THR A 27 0.18 -18.71 2.22
N GLU A 28 -0.70 -19.18 3.12
CA GLU A 28 -0.86 -20.61 3.43
C GLU A 28 -1.28 -21.46 2.22
N LYS A 29 -1.85 -20.83 1.18
CA LYS A 29 -2.20 -21.47 -0.10
C LYS A 29 -1.07 -21.41 -1.13
N GLU A 30 0.15 -21.17 -0.69
CA GLU A 30 1.37 -21.04 -1.50
C GLU A 30 1.33 -19.92 -2.57
N GLN A 31 0.35 -19.02 -2.52
CA GLN A 31 0.38 -17.82 -3.35
C GLN A 31 1.48 -16.89 -2.88
N SER A 32 2.31 -16.42 -3.82
CA SER A 32 3.45 -15.55 -3.56
C SER A 32 3.25 -14.20 -4.24
N TYR A 33 3.63 -13.14 -3.53
CA TYR A 33 3.52 -11.76 -3.98
C TYR A 33 4.89 -11.10 -3.84
N SER A 34 5.41 -10.60 -4.96
CA SER A 34 6.64 -9.81 -4.97
C SER A 34 6.40 -8.40 -4.43
N PHE A 35 7.48 -7.69 -4.12
CA PHE A 35 7.40 -6.26 -3.81
C PHE A 35 6.76 -5.46 -4.96
N TYR A 36 7.04 -5.83 -6.21
CA TYR A 36 6.39 -5.25 -7.39
C TYR A 36 4.87 -5.43 -7.35
N ASP A 37 4.40 -6.65 -7.09
CA ASP A 37 2.97 -6.96 -7.08
C ASP A 37 2.24 -6.12 -6.03
N ILE A 38 2.82 -6.02 -4.84
CA ILE A 38 2.28 -5.20 -3.75
C ILE A 38 2.29 -3.72 -4.12
N ASP A 39 3.38 -3.17 -4.66
CA ASP A 39 3.42 -1.75 -5.07
C ASP A 39 2.34 -1.43 -6.13
N GLN A 40 2.20 -2.29 -7.13
CA GLN A 40 1.20 -2.12 -8.18
C GLN A 40 -0.23 -2.17 -7.63
N GLU A 41 -0.57 -3.12 -6.76
CA GLU A 41 -1.91 -3.17 -6.16
C GLU A 41 -2.18 -1.95 -5.27
N THR A 42 -1.20 -1.50 -4.50
CA THR A 42 -1.37 -0.30 -3.66
C THR A 42 -1.58 0.95 -4.51
N ALA A 43 -0.89 1.07 -5.65
CA ALA A 43 -1.09 2.17 -6.59
C ALA A 43 -2.50 2.15 -7.18
N ARG A 44 -2.96 0.97 -7.63
CA ARG A 44 -4.31 0.79 -8.18
C ARG A 44 -5.38 1.19 -7.18
N LEU A 45 -5.32 0.68 -5.95
CA LEU A 45 -6.29 0.97 -4.90
C LEU A 45 -6.26 2.44 -4.48
N ALA A 46 -5.07 3.04 -4.32
CA ALA A 46 -4.94 4.45 -3.96
C ALA A 46 -5.58 5.37 -5.02
N ASN A 47 -5.30 5.10 -6.29
CA ASN A 47 -5.90 5.84 -7.40
C ASN A 47 -7.42 5.66 -7.46
N TYR A 48 -7.92 4.45 -7.19
CA TYR A 48 -9.36 4.21 -7.13
C TYR A 48 -10.02 5.00 -6.01
N LEU A 49 -9.47 4.97 -4.79
CA LEU A 49 -10.01 5.70 -3.63
C LEU A 49 -10.04 7.22 -3.88
N VAL A 50 -8.96 7.78 -4.43
CA VAL A 50 -8.92 9.20 -4.82
C VAL A 50 -9.92 9.47 -5.95
N GLY A 51 -10.05 8.57 -6.92
CA GLY A 51 -10.97 8.69 -8.05
C GLY A 51 -12.45 8.72 -7.64
N ILE A 52 -12.82 8.04 -6.55
CA ILE A 52 -14.18 8.11 -5.98
C ILE A 52 -14.36 9.29 -5.00
N GLY A 53 -13.36 10.18 -4.88
CA GLY A 53 -13.46 11.45 -4.18
C GLY A 53 -12.80 11.50 -2.79
N ALA A 54 -12.09 10.46 -2.36
CA ALA A 54 -11.34 10.49 -1.10
C ALA A 54 -10.19 11.51 -1.18
N LYS A 55 -9.99 12.25 -0.09
CA LYS A 55 -8.96 13.29 0.04
C LYS A 55 -8.01 12.95 1.19
N PRO A 56 -6.76 13.43 1.14
CA PRO A 56 -5.84 13.26 2.27
C PRO A 56 -6.47 13.72 3.59
N GLY A 57 -6.38 12.89 4.62
CA GLY A 57 -7.02 13.07 5.93
C GLY A 57 -8.43 12.49 6.06
N ASP A 58 -9.07 12.07 4.95
CA ASP A 58 -10.32 11.32 5.03
C ASP A 58 -10.10 9.95 5.68
N ARG A 59 -11.11 9.47 6.39
CA ARG A 59 -11.06 8.22 7.15
C ARG A 59 -11.59 7.07 6.32
N VAL A 60 -10.88 5.95 6.33
CA VAL A 60 -11.28 4.70 5.69
C VAL A 60 -11.50 3.64 6.76
N SER A 61 -12.74 3.19 6.91
CA SER A 61 -13.06 2.01 7.72
C SER A 61 -13.19 0.79 6.81
N ALA A 62 -12.57 -0.32 7.20
CA ALA A 62 -12.62 -1.57 6.46
C ALA A 62 -12.86 -2.74 7.42
N GLN A 63 -13.81 -3.60 7.07
CA GLN A 63 -13.96 -4.92 7.67
C GLN A 63 -13.63 -5.95 6.60
N VAL A 64 -12.44 -6.55 6.73
CA VAL A 64 -11.89 -7.48 5.75
C VAL A 64 -11.21 -8.64 6.47
N GLU A 65 -11.22 -9.80 5.82
CA GLU A 65 -10.47 -10.96 6.29
C GLU A 65 -8.95 -10.75 6.13
N LYS A 66 -8.16 -11.48 6.92
CA LYS A 66 -6.70 -11.47 6.80
C LYS A 66 -6.29 -11.96 5.42
N SER A 67 -5.73 -11.06 4.61
CA SER A 67 -5.39 -11.33 3.21
C SER A 67 -4.28 -10.37 2.71
N PRO A 68 -3.53 -10.73 1.66
CA PRO A 68 -2.62 -9.80 0.98
C PRO A 68 -3.32 -8.52 0.52
N GLN A 69 -4.57 -8.63 0.08
CA GLN A 69 -5.40 -7.51 -0.36
C GLN A 69 -5.72 -6.55 0.79
N ALA A 70 -5.96 -7.06 2.01
CA ALA A 70 -6.14 -6.22 3.19
C ALA A 70 -4.89 -5.39 3.50
N LEU A 71 -3.68 -5.96 3.36
CA LEU A 71 -2.44 -5.20 3.47
C LEU A 71 -2.32 -4.15 2.37
N CYS A 72 -2.64 -4.52 1.12
CA CYS A 72 -2.59 -3.59 -0.01
C CYS A 72 -3.55 -2.41 0.19
N LEU A 73 -4.75 -2.65 0.72
CA LEU A 73 -5.70 -1.58 1.06
C LEU A 73 -5.13 -0.64 2.13
N TYR A 74 -4.54 -1.18 3.19
CA TYR A 74 -3.91 -0.36 4.23
C TYR A 74 -2.78 0.52 3.66
N LEU A 75 -1.87 -0.07 2.89
CA LEU A 75 -0.78 0.66 2.24
C LEU A 75 -1.28 1.67 1.20
N ALA A 76 -2.37 1.38 0.49
CA ALA A 76 -3.00 2.31 -0.43
C ALA A 76 -3.59 3.53 0.30
N CYS A 77 -4.18 3.35 1.48
CA CYS A 77 -4.62 4.46 2.33
C CYS A 77 -3.42 5.35 2.70
N LEU A 78 -2.32 4.76 3.17
CA LEU A 78 -1.10 5.51 3.48
C LEU A 78 -0.53 6.25 2.26
N ARG A 79 -0.53 5.59 1.09
CA ARG A 79 -0.08 6.16 -0.20
C ARG A 79 -0.90 7.39 -0.60
N ALA A 80 -2.21 7.34 -0.40
CA ALA A 80 -3.14 8.43 -0.71
C ALA A 80 -3.25 9.47 0.43
N GLY A 81 -2.55 9.28 1.56
CA GLY A 81 -2.61 10.17 2.72
C GLY A 81 -3.94 10.09 3.49
N LEU A 82 -4.64 8.96 3.39
CA LEU A 82 -5.87 8.66 4.12
C LEU A 82 -5.56 8.13 5.53
N VAL A 83 -6.56 8.15 6.40
CA VAL A 83 -6.48 7.69 7.81
C VAL A 83 -7.25 6.40 8.00
#